data_AF-A0A6C0KJT6-F1
#
_entry.id   AF-A0A6C0KJT6-F1
#
_cell.length_a   1.000
_cell.length_b   1.000
_cell.length_c   1.000
_cell.angle_alpha   90.00
_cell.angle_beta   90.00
_cell.angle_gamma   90.00
#
_symmetry.space_group_name_H-M   'P 1'
#
loop_
_entity.id
_entity.type
_entity.pdbx_description
1 polymer ?
#
loop_
_entity_poly.entity_id
_entity_poly.type
_entity_poly.pdbx_seq_one_letter_code
_entity_poly.pdbx_strand_id
1 'polypeptide(L)'
;MKKALLIGINYTSTPDVQLNGCIDDVVNIRNTLIDAYDYETANITLLRDDELRAAYQPTRDNIINNLKSLAAQSGNLSEIWVHYSGHGSQVRDTNGDEAGGYDSMLIPCDFQRRGVILDDELLTIIQTIKCKAILMFDSCNSGTVCDLPWSFEYKNPATYLKTKNNNVVIQNPNIYMLSGCKDNQTSADAYNNDSQQYVGAFTNALIAALRMNRHNVPFLILYRDVCNYLSTNKFTQIPIMSCSTQTPNHTFTRATQLSVANDVNKMVLMSANKSIRATMKMVM
;
A
#
# COMPACT_ATOMS: atom_id res chain seq x y z
N MET A 1 -13.50 -0.29 10.99
CA MET A 1 -12.11 -0.16 11.42
C MET A 1 -11.21 -0.44 10.23
N LYS A 2 -10.19 0.40 9.98
CA LYS A 2 -9.22 0.22 8.92
C LYS A 2 -7.89 -0.26 9.50
N LYS A 3 -7.16 -1.14 8.80
CA LYS A 3 -5.82 -1.59 9.21
C LYS A 3 -4.83 -1.52 8.06
N ALA A 4 -3.58 -1.24 8.36
CA ALA A 4 -2.53 -1.20 7.35
C ALA A 4 -1.33 -2.07 7.74
N LEU A 5 -0.70 -2.69 6.75
CA LEU A 5 0.62 -3.31 6.83
C LEU A 5 1.54 -2.62 5.83
N LEU A 6 2.59 -2.00 6.33
CA LEU A 6 3.54 -1.21 5.55
C LEU A 6 4.93 -1.82 5.72
N ILE A 7 5.55 -2.22 4.62
CA ILE A 7 6.79 -3.02 4.59
C ILE A 7 7.81 -2.26 3.76
N GLY A 8 8.87 -1.75 4.40
CA GLY A 8 9.97 -1.05 3.74
C GLY A 8 11.28 -1.77 3.99
N ILE A 9 11.99 -2.15 2.93
CA ILE A 9 13.22 -2.95 3.04
C ILE A 9 14.36 -2.27 2.29
N ASN A 10 15.33 -1.72 3.04
CA ASN A 10 16.55 -1.14 2.48
C ASN A 10 17.70 -2.15 2.36
N TYR A 11 17.54 -3.38 2.86
CA TYR A 11 18.56 -4.43 2.91
C TYR A 11 19.85 -3.97 3.61
N THR A 12 19.70 -3.26 4.72
CA THR A 12 20.78 -2.64 5.51
C THR A 12 21.86 -3.62 5.99
N SER A 13 21.51 -4.91 6.09
CA SER A 13 22.44 -5.99 6.46
C SER A 13 23.06 -6.72 5.27
N THR A 14 22.71 -6.37 4.03
CA THR A 14 23.19 -7.00 2.78
C THR A 14 23.66 -5.93 1.79
N PRO A 15 24.90 -5.43 1.91
CA PRO A 15 25.39 -4.27 1.16
C PRO A 15 25.25 -4.38 -0.37
N ASP A 16 25.40 -5.57 -0.95
CA ASP A 16 25.38 -5.79 -2.40
C ASP A 16 24.01 -5.54 -3.05
N VAL A 17 22.94 -5.50 -2.25
CA VAL A 17 21.56 -5.27 -2.71
C VAL A 17 20.89 -4.11 -1.97
N GLN A 18 21.67 -3.24 -1.34
CA GLN A 18 21.14 -2.16 -0.52
C GLN A 18 20.34 -1.14 -1.35
N LEU A 19 19.23 -0.68 -0.78
CA LEU A 19 18.38 0.41 -1.26
C LEU A 19 18.33 1.52 -0.21
N ASN A 20 17.87 2.71 -0.59
CA ASN A 20 17.83 3.86 0.33
C ASN A 20 16.44 4.45 0.54
N GLY A 21 15.50 4.27 -0.40
CA GLY A 21 14.19 4.93 -0.34
C GLY A 21 13.04 4.13 0.29
N CYS A 22 13.19 2.81 0.44
CA CYS A 22 12.05 1.94 0.75
C CYS A 22 11.49 2.13 2.16
N ILE A 23 12.36 2.45 3.12
CA ILE A 23 11.95 2.82 4.48
C ILE A 23 11.18 4.14 4.48
N ASP A 24 11.66 5.15 3.77
CA ASP A 24 11.03 6.46 3.72
C ASP A 24 9.67 6.40 2.98
N ASP A 25 9.54 5.56 1.96
CA ASP A 25 8.28 5.29 1.26
C ASP A 25 7.16 4.89 2.23
N VAL A 26 7.42 3.89 3.07
CA VAL A 26 6.39 3.36 3.99
C VAL A 26 6.09 4.32 5.14
N VAL A 27 7.06 5.17 5.53
CA VAL A 27 6.82 6.26 6.48
C VAL A 27 5.92 7.34 5.84
N ASN A 28 6.18 7.72 4.60
CA ASN A 28 5.39 8.71 3.87
C ASN A 28 3.96 8.23 3.61
N ILE A 29 3.78 6.94 3.30
CA ILE A 29 2.46 6.31 3.18
C ILE A 29 1.76 6.26 4.53
N ARG A 30 2.44 5.86 5.62
CA ARG A 30 1.87 5.91 6.98
C ARG A 30 1.28 7.28 7.30
N ASN A 31 2.05 8.34 7.06
CA ASN A 31 1.61 9.71 7.34
C ASN A 31 0.40 10.08 6.47
N THR A 32 0.41 9.72 5.18
CA THR A 32 -0.74 9.93 4.28
C THR A 32 -2.00 9.21 4.78
N LEU A 33 -1.88 7.96 5.23
CA LEU A 33 -3.01 7.18 5.74
C LEU A 33 -3.62 7.78 7.01
N ILE A 34 -2.79 8.27 7.92
CA ILE A 34 -3.22 8.95 9.15
C ILE A 34 -3.90 10.27 8.80
N ASP A 35 -3.22 11.14 8.06
CA ASP A 35 -3.62 12.55 7.87
C ASP A 35 -4.80 12.71 6.89
N ALA A 36 -4.90 11.84 5.89
CA ALA A 36 -5.91 11.96 4.83
C ALA A 36 -7.04 10.94 4.97
N TYR A 37 -6.77 9.73 5.47
CA TYR A 37 -7.69 8.61 5.41
C TYR A 37 -8.15 8.06 6.76
N ASP A 38 -7.77 8.73 7.86
CA ASP A 38 -8.21 8.44 9.23
C ASP A 38 -7.90 7.01 9.67
N TYR A 39 -6.72 6.52 9.27
CA TYR A 39 -6.16 5.31 9.86
C TYR A 39 -5.61 5.66 11.25
N GLU A 40 -6.10 4.99 12.28
CA GLU A 40 -5.53 5.11 13.62
C GLU A 40 -4.11 4.53 13.64
N THR A 41 -3.16 5.24 14.25
CA THR A 41 -1.76 4.80 14.36
C THR A 41 -1.62 3.38 14.95
N ALA A 42 -2.46 3.01 15.92
CA ALA A 42 -2.45 1.70 16.56
C ALA A 42 -2.87 0.55 15.60
N ASN A 43 -3.52 0.88 14.49
CA ASN A 43 -3.99 -0.06 13.48
C ASN A 43 -3.05 -0.15 12.27
N ILE A 44 -1.89 0.52 12.32
CA ILE A 44 -0.86 0.47 11.28
C ILE A 44 0.33 -0.35 11.81
N THR A 45 0.62 -1.45 11.16
CA THR A 45 1.84 -2.23 11.38
C THR A 45 2.90 -1.79 10.38
N LEU A 46 4.08 -1.44 10.87
CA LEU A 46 5.20 -0.97 10.08
C LEU A 46 6.38 -1.94 10.26
N LEU A 47 6.78 -2.63 9.20
CA LEU A 47 7.93 -3.52 9.17
C LEU A 47 9.07 -2.84 8.42
N ARG A 48 10.23 -2.68 9.08
CA ARG A 48 11.41 -2.01 8.52
C ARG A 48 12.69 -2.67 8.99
N ASP A 49 13.66 -2.79 8.10
CA ASP A 49 14.90 -3.50 8.41
C ASP A 49 15.92 -2.64 9.20
N ASP A 50 15.58 -1.38 9.50
CA ASP A 50 16.27 -0.52 10.48
C ASP A 50 15.74 -0.67 11.93
N GLU A 51 14.69 -1.48 12.16
CA GLU A 51 14.14 -1.69 13.51
C GLU A 51 14.95 -2.69 14.34
N LEU A 52 15.33 -2.32 15.57
CA LEU A 52 16.08 -3.21 16.46
C LEU A 52 15.26 -4.40 16.97
N ARG A 53 13.93 -4.25 17.01
CA ARG A 53 13.02 -5.27 17.56
C ARG A 53 12.67 -6.28 16.47
N ALA A 54 13.00 -7.55 16.69
CA ALA A 54 12.79 -8.63 15.73
C ALA A 54 11.33 -8.74 15.23
N ALA A 55 10.33 -8.38 16.04
CA ALA A 55 8.92 -8.41 15.64
C ALA A 55 8.54 -7.38 14.56
N TYR A 56 9.37 -6.36 14.33
CA TYR A 56 9.15 -5.29 13.35
C TYR A 56 10.13 -5.36 12.18
N GLN A 57 11.01 -6.38 12.15
CA GLN A 57 11.86 -6.65 11.00
C GLN A 57 11.04 -7.26 9.86
N PRO A 58 11.26 -6.89 8.59
CA PRO A 58 10.52 -7.40 7.44
C PRO A 58 11.10 -8.75 6.97
N THR A 59 11.17 -9.69 7.92
CA THR A 59 11.53 -11.08 7.63
C THR A 59 10.40 -11.77 6.89
N ARG A 60 10.72 -12.86 6.19
CA ARG A 60 9.73 -13.67 5.47
C ARG A 60 8.55 -14.04 6.38
N ASP A 61 8.86 -14.54 7.57
CA ASP A 61 7.85 -15.01 8.52
C ASP A 61 7.00 -13.85 9.05
N ASN A 62 7.59 -12.69 9.36
CA ASN A 62 6.82 -11.53 9.84
C ASN A 62 5.88 -10.98 8.77
N ILE A 63 6.33 -10.91 7.51
CA ILE A 63 5.49 -10.45 6.40
C ILE A 63 4.29 -11.39 6.23
N ILE A 64 4.55 -12.70 6.09
CA ILE A 64 3.50 -13.71 5.88
C ILE A 64 2.52 -13.76 7.07
N ASN A 65 3.02 -13.73 8.30
CA ASN A 65 2.16 -13.79 9.49
C ASN A 65 1.26 -12.55 9.60
N ASN A 66 1.77 -11.35 9.30
CA ASN A 66 0.95 -10.14 9.31
C ASN A 66 -0.11 -10.16 8.20
N LEU A 67 0.24 -10.60 6.98
CA LEU A 67 -0.73 -10.77 5.88
C LEU A 67 -1.83 -11.77 6.24
N LYS A 68 -1.48 -12.94 6.77
CA LYS A 68 -2.45 -13.96 7.23
C LYS A 68 -3.35 -13.41 8.35
N SER A 69 -2.78 -12.67 9.29
CA SER A 69 -3.53 -12.06 10.39
C SER A 69 -4.53 -11.01 9.91
N LEU A 70 -4.14 -10.16 8.95
CA LEU A 70 -5.04 -9.21 8.31
C LEU A 70 -6.18 -9.91 7.56
N ALA A 71 -5.85 -10.92 6.75
CA ALA A 71 -6.84 -11.66 5.99
C ALA A 71 -7.85 -12.38 6.90
N ALA A 72 -7.39 -13.00 8.00
CA ALA A 72 -8.26 -13.65 8.98
C ALA A 72 -9.22 -12.66 9.67
N GLN A 73 -8.76 -11.44 9.96
CA GLN A 73 -9.57 -10.39 10.60
C GLN A 73 -10.47 -9.62 9.64
N SER A 74 -10.25 -9.74 8.33
CA SER A 74 -10.84 -8.89 7.29
C SER A 74 -12.37 -8.83 7.29
N GLY A 75 -13.06 -9.88 7.77
CA GLY A 75 -14.53 -9.88 7.89
C GLY A 75 -15.09 -8.80 8.82
N ASN A 76 -14.29 -8.30 9.76
CA ASN A 76 -14.66 -7.26 10.73
C ASN A 76 -14.01 -5.89 10.41
N LEU A 77 -13.29 -5.79 9.30
CA LEU A 77 -12.61 -4.57 8.87
C LEU A 77 -13.40 -3.90 7.75
N SER A 78 -13.30 -2.58 7.67
CA SER A 78 -13.88 -1.81 6.57
C SER A 78 -12.90 -1.74 5.38
N GLU A 79 -11.60 -1.75 5.66
CA GLU A 79 -10.54 -1.60 4.66
C GLU A 79 -9.21 -2.13 5.20
N ILE A 80 -8.43 -2.74 4.32
CA ILE A 80 -7.02 -3.08 4.53
C ILE A 80 -6.18 -2.30 3.52
N TRP A 81 -5.07 -1.72 3.99
CA TRP A 81 -4.00 -1.23 3.12
C TRP A 81 -2.76 -2.11 3.27
N VAL A 82 -2.15 -2.51 2.17
CA VAL A 82 -0.82 -3.12 2.16
C VAL A 82 0.08 -2.30 1.26
N HIS A 83 1.23 -1.87 1.77
CA HIS A 83 2.27 -1.22 0.98
C HIS A 83 3.58 -1.96 1.14
N TYR A 84 4.20 -2.35 0.04
CA TYR A 84 5.53 -2.92 0.01
C TYR A 84 6.43 -2.02 -0.82
N SER A 85 7.59 -1.64 -0.27
CA SER A 85 8.69 -1.03 -1.01
C SER A 85 9.96 -1.82 -0.71
N GLY A 86 10.63 -2.28 -1.75
CA GLY A 86 11.80 -3.16 -1.66
C GLY A 86 12.11 -3.84 -2.99
N HIS A 87 13.02 -4.80 -2.98
CA HIS A 87 13.29 -5.60 -4.17
C HIS A 87 12.12 -6.50 -4.52
N GLY A 88 11.91 -6.62 -5.82
CA GLY A 88 11.08 -7.64 -6.45
C GLY A 88 11.86 -8.26 -7.60
N SER A 89 11.52 -9.48 -7.96
CA SER A 89 12.22 -10.22 -9.02
C SER A 89 11.28 -11.28 -9.62
N GLN A 90 11.78 -12.08 -10.54
CA GLN A 90 11.04 -13.19 -11.13
C GLN A 90 11.87 -14.47 -11.09
N VAL A 91 11.19 -15.61 -10.93
CA VAL A 91 11.75 -16.94 -11.12
C VAL A 91 11.03 -17.62 -12.26
N ARG A 92 11.63 -18.64 -12.88
CA ARG A 92 10.94 -19.41 -13.92
C ARG A 92 9.78 -20.18 -13.27
N ASP A 93 8.59 -20.00 -13.82
CA ASP A 93 7.40 -20.74 -13.40
C ASP A 93 7.62 -22.25 -13.62
N THR A 94 7.23 -23.03 -12.61
CA THR A 94 7.33 -24.50 -12.62
C THR A 94 5.98 -25.21 -12.57
N ASN A 95 4.89 -24.47 -12.32
CA ASN A 95 3.54 -24.98 -12.17
C ASN A 95 2.68 -24.75 -13.45
N GLY A 96 3.02 -23.73 -14.26
CA GLY A 96 2.42 -23.44 -15.57
C GLY A 96 1.16 -22.56 -15.54
N ASP A 97 0.89 -21.84 -14.47
CA ASP A 97 -0.27 -20.94 -14.34
C ASP A 97 -0.01 -19.52 -14.88
N GLU A 98 1.25 -19.16 -15.04
CA GLU A 98 1.71 -17.89 -15.58
C GLU A 98 1.84 -17.94 -17.12
N ALA A 99 1.05 -17.14 -17.83
CA ALA A 99 1.14 -17.07 -19.30
C ALA A 99 2.51 -16.57 -19.81
N GLY A 100 3.28 -15.88 -18.96
CA GLY A 100 4.64 -15.44 -19.22
C GLY A 100 5.72 -16.48 -18.89
N GLY A 101 5.39 -17.52 -18.11
CA GLY A 101 6.31 -18.55 -17.64
C GLY A 101 7.27 -18.09 -16.54
N TYR A 102 6.92 -17.07 -15.75
CA TYR A 102 7.77 -16.53 -14.68
C TYR A 102 7.01 -16.01 -13.45
N ASP A 103 7.06 -16.72 -12.33
CA ASP A 103 6.50 -16.25 -11.06
C ASP A 103 7.21 -15.00 -10.54
N SER A 104 6.43 -13.99 -10.13
CA SER A 104 6.89 -12.80 -9.44
C SER A 104 7.19 -13.08 -7.96
N MET A 105 8.21 -12.41 -7.42
CA MET A 105 8.61 -12.61 -6.03
C MET A 105 8.96 -11.33 -5.29
N LEU A 106 8.57 -11.27 -4.01
CA LEU A 106 9.06 -10.29 -3.04
C LEU A 106 10.29 -10.85 -2.31
N ILE A 107 11.23 -9.97 -1.98
CA ILE A 107 12.50 -10.33 -1.36
C ILE A 107 12.55 -9.82 0.10
N PRO A 108 12.26 -10.65 1.11
CA PRO A 108 12.36 -10.25 2.52
C PRO A 108 13.80 -9.90 2.94
N CYS A 109 13.99 -9.23 4.08
CA CYS A 109 15.34 -8.86 4.53
C CYS A 109 16.25 -10.07 4.86
N ASP A 110 15.66 -11.23 5.13
CA ASP A 110 16.33 -12.48 5.45
C ASP A 110 16.28 -13.53 4.33
N PHE A 111 16.06 -13.08 3.08
CA PHE A 111 15.89 -13.95 1.90
C PHE A 111 17.01 -14.97 1.71
N GLN A 112 18.25 -14.63 2.05
CA GLN A 112 19.40 -15.54 1.95
C GLN A 112 19.25 -16.79 2.82
N ARG A 113 18.47 -16.71 3.91
CA ARG A 113 18.25 -17.82 4.87
C ARG A 113 16.86 -18.42 4.78
N ARG A 114 15.84 -17.61 4.53
CA ARG A 114 14.42 -18.02 4.56
C ARG A 114 13.78 -18.10 3.19
N GLY A 115 14.51 -17.72 2.14
CA GLY A 115 13.98 -17.66 0.79
C GLY A 115 13.08 -16.45 0.56
N VAL A 116 12.40 -16.47 -0.57
CA VAL A 116 11.56 -15.39 -1.08
C VAL A 116 10.08 -15.65 -0.77
N ILE A 117 9.22 -14.69 -1.12
CA ILE A 117 7.77 -14.85 -1.10
C ILE A 117 7.29 -14.81 -2.55
N LEU A 118 6.70 -15.90 -3.03
CA LEU A 118 6.14 -16.00 -4.37
C LEU A 118 4.73 -15.40 -4.41
N ASP A 119 4.33 -14.90 -5.58
CA ASP A 119 2.98 -14.44 -5.90
C ASP A 119 1.89 -15.48 -5.63
N ASP A 120 2.12 -16.75 -5.94
CA ASP A 120 1.27 -17.88 -5.59
C ASP A 120 0.89 -17.89 -4.10
N GLU A 121 1.90 -17.75 -3.24
CA GLU A 121 1.72 -17.72 -1.79
C GLU A 121 0.95 -16.47 -1.36
N LEU A 122 1.21 -15.31 -1.99
CA LEU A 122 0.47 -14.07 -1.76
C LEU A 122 -0.99 -14.21 -2.18
N LEU A 123 -1.27 -14.77 -3.36
CA LEU A 123 -2.61 -15.03 -3.88
C LEU A 123 -3.38 -15.90 -2.89
N THR A 124 -2.75 -16.96 -2.34
CA THR A 124 -3.42 -17.85 -1.37
C THR A 124 -3.95 -17.11 -0.15
N ILE A 125 -3.28 -16.03 0.27
CA ILE A 125 -3.69 -15.19 1.40
C ILE A 125 -4.69 -14.13 0.94
N ILE A 126 -4.36 -13.40 -0.13
CA ILE A 126 -5.13 -12.25 -0.63
C ILE A 126 -6.55 -12.65 -1.02
N GLN A 127 -6.72 -13.81 -1.67
CA GLN A 127 -8.04 -14.29 -2.09
C GLN A 127 -9.00 -14.55 -0.92
N THR A 128 -8.48 -14.68 0.32
CA THR A 128 -9.28 -14.90 1.52
C THR A 128 -9.75 -13.61 2.20
N ILE A 129 -9.25 -12.45 1.77
CA ILE A 129 -9.65 -11.14 2.30
C ILE A 129 -11.12 -10.86 1.96
N LYS A 130 -11.92 -10.50 2.96
CA LYS A 130 -13.37 -10.28 2.85
C LYS A 130 -13.78 -8.81 2.76
N CYS A 131 -12.96 -7.87 3.23
CA CYS A 131 -13.21 -6.44 3.14
C CYS A 131 -12.53 -5.82 1.90
N LYS A 132 -12.70 -4.52 1.70
CA LYS A 132 -11.91 -3.81 0.70
C LYS A 132 -10.40 -3.93 1.01
N ALA A 133 -9.59 -4.21 0.00
CA ALA A 133 -8.14 -4.23 0.11
C ALA A 133 -7.51 -3.34 -0.96
N ILE A 134 -6.53 -2.54 -0.54
CA ILE A 134 -5.74 -1.67 -1.41
C ILE A 134 -4.29 -2.10 -1.24
N LEU A 135 -3.71 -2.64 -2.31
CA LEU A 135 -2.39 -3.23 -2.32
C LEU A 135 -1.48 -2.37 -3.22
N MET A 136 -0.34 -1.94 -2.71
CA MET A 136 0.61 -1.11 -3.44
C MET A 136 1.99 -1.74 -3.36
N PHE A 137 2.59 -2.03 -4.52
CA PHE A 137 3.90 -2.68 -4.59
C PHE A 137 4.86 -1.79 -5.37
N ASP A 138 5.75 -1.10 -4.66
CA ASP A 138 6.89 -0.40 -5.24
C ASP A 138 8.09 -1.35 -5.31
N SER A 139 8.04 -2.26 -6.28
CA SER A 139 9.10 -3.24 -6.51
C SER A 139 9.20 -3.58 -7.99
N CYS A 140 10.39 -3.99 -8.43
CA CYS A 140 10.59 -4.48 -9.79
C CYS A 140 9.73 -5.74 -10.04
N ASN A 141 9.30 -5.91 -11.28
CA ASN A 141 8.57 -7.07 -11.77
C ASN A 141 7.36 -7.46 -10.89
N SER A 142 6.47 -6.50 -10.64
CA SER A 142 5.35 -6.67 -9.72
C SER A 142 3.99 -6.54 -10.37
N GLY A 143 3.91 -6.55 -11.70
CA GLY A 143 2.64 -6.41 -12.43
C GLY A 143 1.65 -7.54 -12.14
N THR A 144 2.17 -8.76 -11.95
CA THR A 144 1.40 -9.96 -11.58
C THR A 144 1.57 -10.43 -10.14
N VAL A 145 2.27 -9.71 -9.26
CA VAL A 145 2.69 -10.21 -7.90
C VAL A 145 1.57 -10.65 -6.94
N CYS A 146 0.31 -10.53 -7.32
CA CYS A 146 -0.85 -11.03 -6.56
C CYS A 146 -1.84 -11.86 -7.41
N ASP A 147 -1.50 -12.18 -8.66
CA ASP A 147 -2.29 -12.97 -9.62
C ASP A 147 -3.76 -12.62 -9.70
N LEU A 148 -4.05 -11.32 -9.60
CA LEU A 148 -5.41 -10.85 -9.71
C LEU A 148 -5.93 -11.06 -11.14
N PRO A 149 -7.20 -11.51 -11.30
CA PRO A 149 -7.73 -11.98 -12.57
C PRO A 149 -7.86 -10.90 -13.67
N TRP A 150 -7.80 -9.62 -13.31
CA TRP A 150 -7.91 -8.52 -14.25
C TRP A 150 -6.78 -7.52 -14.10
N SER A 151 -6.22 -7.06 -15.22
CA SER A 151 -5.29 -5.94 -15.28
C SER A 151 -5.79 -4.84 -16.22
N PHE A 152 -5.31 -3.62 -15.95
CA PHE A 152 -5.61 -2.41 -16.69
C PHE A 152 -4.29 -1.70 -16.96
N GLU A 153 -3.92 -1.59 -18.23
CA GLU A 153 -2.76 -0.81 -18.65
C GLU A 153 -3.22 0.54 -19.20
N TYR A 154 -2.74 1.63 -18.61
CA TYR A 154 -3.00 2.97 -19.12
C TYR A 154 -2.22 3.22 -20.43
N LYS A 155 -2.93 3.69 -21.45
CA LYS A 155 -2.39 4.14 -22.72
C LYS A 155 -2.75 5.62 -22.90
N ASN A 156 -1.71 6.45 -22.94
CA ASN A 156 -1.83 7.88 -23.21
C ASN A 156 -2.50 8.08 -24.60
N PRO A 157 -3.50 8.99 -24.73
CA PRO A 157 -3.90 10.02 -23.77
C PRO A 157 -5.05 9.71 -22.81
N ALA A 158 -5.78 8.59 -22.93
CA ALA A 158 -6.91 8.35 -22.01
C ALA A 158 -7.50 6.93 -22.00
N THR A 159 -6.86 5.94 -22.62
CA THR A 159 -7.46 4.61 -22.74
C THR A 159 -6.85 3.64 -21.72
N TYR A 160 -7.66 2.66 -21.29
CA TYR A 160 -7.20 1.56 -20.46
C TYR A 160 -7.37 0.27 -21.26
N LEU A 161 -6.26 -0.39 -21.55
CA LEU A 161 -6.30 -1.74 -22.09
C LEU A 161 -6.63 -2.69 -20.94
N LYS A 162 -7.83 -3.26 -20.96
CA LYS A 162 -8.29 -4.25 -19.99
C LYS A 162 -7.92 -5.66 -20.45
N THR A 163 -7.28 -6.43 -19.59
CA THR A 163 -6.87 -7.81 -19.85
C THR A 163 -7.41 -8.74 -18.78
N LYS A 164 -7.88 -9.93 -19.18
CA LYS A 164 -8.16 -11.04 -18.25
C LYS A 164 -6.87 -11.86 -18.13
N ASN A 165 -6.24 -11.84 -16.96
CA ASN A 165 -4.92 -12.45 -16.75
C ASN A 165 -5.04 -13.98 -16.59
N ASN A 166 -6.01 -14.42 -15.78
CA ASN A 166 -6.21 -15.83 -15.45
C ASN A 166 -7.71 -16.12 -15.20
N ASN A 167 -8.02 -17.38 -14.85
CA ASN A 167 -9.39 -17.83 -14.54
C ASN A 167 -9.65 -17.99 -13.04
N VAL A 168 -8.77 -17.46 -12.17
CA VAL A 168 -8.94 -17.52 -10.72
C VAL A 168 -10.22 -16.77 -10.33
N VAL A 169 -11.03 -17.40 -9.48
CA VAL A 169 -12.30 -16.82 -9.01
C VAL A 169 -12.13 -16.34 -7.57
N ILE A 170 -11.91 -15.02 -7.43
CA ILE A 170 -11.86 -14.36 -6.12
C ILE A 170 -13.25 -13.86 -5.76
N GLN A 171 -13.81 -14.32 -4.64
CA GLN A 171 -15.19 -13.98 -4.23
C GLN A 171 -15.37 -12.50 -3.89
N ASN A 172 -14.31 -11.85 -3.38
CA ASN A 172 -14.33 -10.45 -3.02
C ASN A 172 -13.96 -9.57 -4.23
N PRO A 173 -14.88 -8.74 -4.77
CA PRO A 173 -14.61 -7.90 -5.94
C PRO A 173 -13.86 -6.60 -5.60
N ASN A 174 -13.54 -6.36 -4.32
CA ASN A 174 -12.98 -5.09 -3.83
C ASN A 174 -11.50 -5.21 -3.44
N ILE A 175 -10.72 -5.98 -4.20
CA ILE A 175 -9.26 -6.07 -4.05
C ILE A 175 -8.64 -5.34 -5.23
N TYR A 176 -7.93 -4.26 -4.93
CA TYR A 176 -7.29 -3.37 -5.89
C TYR A 176 -5.79 -3.36 -5.65
N MET A 177 -5.03 -3.37 -6.72
CA MET A 177 -3.58 -3.36 -6.69
C MET A 177 -3.01 -2.36 -7.69
N LEU A 178 -1.96 -1.65 -7.28
CA LEU A 178 -1.05 -0.97 -8.21
C LEU A 178 0.37 -1.52 -8.02
N SER A 179 1.03 -1.83 -9.13
CA SER A 179 2.44 -2.18 -9.19
C SER A 179 3.29 -0.99 -9.65
N GLY A 180 4.54 -0.92 -9.21
CA GLY A 180 5.50 0.10 -9.62
C GLY A 180 5.90 -0.02 -11.08
N CYS A 181 5.92 -1.24 -11.63
CA CYS A 181 6.27 -1.49 -13.02
C CYS A 181 5.62 -2.77 -13.57
N LYS A 182 5.79 -2.97 -14.89
CA LYS A 182 5.52 -4.25 -15.56
C LYS A 182 6.56 -5.31 -15.19
N ASP A 183 6.23 -6.56 -15.46
CA ASP A 183 7.04 -7.74 -15.13
C ASP A 183 8.42 -7.79 -15.82
N ASN A 184 8.67 -6.97 -16.84
CA ASN A 184 9.96 -6.90 -17.55
C ASN A 184 10.71 -5.57 -17.32
N GLN A 185 10.48 -4.89 -16.19
CA GLN A 185 11.02 -3.55 -15.92
C GLN A 185 11.54 -3.38 -14.49
N THR A 186 12.51 -2.48 -14.32
CA THR A 186 13.10 -2.12 -13.02
C THR A 186 12.39 -0.91 -12.41
N SER A 187 12.06 -0.97 -11.12
CA SER A 187 11.73 0.21 -10.31
C SER A 187 13.00 1.03 -10.01
N ALA A 188 12.84 2.28 -9.62
CA ALA A 188 13.89 3.30 -9.57
C ALA A 188 13.65 4.21 -8.38
N ASP A 189 14.72 4.54 -7.70
CA ASP A 189 14.73 5.56 -6.65
C ASP A 189 14.64 6.95 -7.29
N ALA A 190 13.90 7.83 -6.63
CA ALA A 190 13.75 9.25 -6.93
C ALA A 190 14.23 10.06 -5.71
N TYR A 191 14.74 11.27 -5.95
CA TYR A 191 15.02 12.21 -4.86
C TYR A 191 13.87 13.19 -4.71
N ASN A 192 13.25 13.24 -3.54
CA ASN A 192 12.20 14.20 -3.22
C ASN A 192 12.82 15.48 -2.63
N ASN A 193 12.70 16.59 -3.37
CA ASN A 193 13.27 17.88 -2.97
C ASN A 193 12.57 18.51 -1.76
N ASP A 194 11.28 18.23 -1.54
CA ASP A 194 10.50 18.80 -0.45
C ASP A 194 10.88 18.17 0.90
N SER A 195 11.06 16.84 0.91
CA SER A 195 11.48 16.10 2.10
C SER A 195 12.99 15.92 2.24
N GLN A 196 13.78 16.26 1.20
CA GLN A 196 15.22 16.03 1.12
C GLN A 196 15.62 14.56 1.34
N GLN A 197 14.86 13.62 0.77
CA GLN A 197 15.01 12.17 0.97
C GLN A 197 14.96 11.41 -0.36
N TYR A 198 15.59 10.24 -0.39
CA TYR A 198 15.37 9.24 -1.44
C TYR A 198 14.05 8.53 -1.19
N VAL A 199 13.27 8.30 -2.25
CA VAL A 199 11.94 7.66 -2.22
C VAL A 199 11.76 6.84 -3.49
N GLY A 200 10.99 5.78 -3.47
CA GLY A 200 10.61 5.05 -4.68
C GLY A 200 9.84 5.96 -5.64
N ALA A 201 10.18 5.93 -6.93
CA ALA A 201 9.55 6.79 -7.92
C ALA A 201 8.03 6.57 -7.99
N PHE A 202 7.57 5.32 -7.87
CA PHE A 202 6.16 4.99 -7.86
C PHE A 202 5.46 5.50 -6.60
N THR A 203 6.02 5.26 -5.42
CA THR A 203 5.44 5.75 -4.15
C THR A 203 5.34 7.27 -4.13
N ASN A 204 6.38 7.95 -4.61
CA ASN A 204 6.38 9.40 -4.74
C ASN A 204 5.30 9.90 -5.73
N ALA A 205 5.18 9.24 -6.89
CA ALA A 205 4.15 9.55 -7.88
C ALA A 205 2.72 9.34 -7.32
N LEU A 206 2.51 8.26 -6.57
CA LEU A 206 1.25 7.96 -5.88
C LEU A 206 0.87 9.08 -4.91
N ILE A 207 1.79 9.47 -4.02
CA ILE A 207 1.54 10.53 -3.05
C ILE A 207 1.29 11.88 -3.75
N ALA A 208 2.06 12.21 -4.78
CA ALA A 208 1.87 13.42 -5.57
C ALA A 208 0.49 13.46 -6.25
N ALA A 209 0.07 12.36 -6.88
CA ALA A 209 -1.23 12.25 -7.53
C ALA A 209 -2.40 12.32 -6.53
N LEU A 210 -2.25 11.69 -5.36
CA LEU A 210 -3.21 11.80 -4.25
C LEU A 210 -3.34 13.26 -3.78
N ARG A 211 -2.22 13.98 -3.59
CA ARG A 211 -2.20 15.38 -3.18
C ARG A 211 -2.83 16.30 -4.23
N MET A 212 -2.51 16.10 -5.51
CA MET A 212 -3.06 16.87 -6.63
C MET A 212 -4.59 16.81 -6.66
N ASN A 213 -5.15 15.64 -6.36
CA ASN A 213 -6.61 15.43 -6.29
C ASN A 213 -7.20 15.72 -4.90
N ARG A 214 -6.47 16.41 -4.00
CA ARG A 214 -6.91 16.71 -2.62
C ARG A 214 -7.40 15.48 -1.86
N HIS A 215 -6.80 14.32 -2.14
CA HIS A 215 -7.12 13.01 -1.56
C HIS A 215 -8.54 12.50 -1.86
N ASN A 216 -9.20 13.05 -2.89
CA ASN A 216 -10.54 12.67 -3.34
C ASN A 216 -10.51 12.32 -4.82
N VAL A 217 -10.31 11.03 -5.15
CA VAL A 217 -10.03 10.60 -6.53
C VAL A 217 -10.50 9.17 -6.81
N PRO A 218 -11.22 8.92 -7.92
CA PRO A 218 -11.50 7.56 -8.38
C PRO A 218 -10.22 6.79 -8.67
N PHE A 219 -10.17 5.50 -8.35
CA PHE A 219 -8.95 4.67 -8.44
C PHE A 219 -8.35 4.66 -9.84
N LEU A 220 -9.17 4.57 -10.89
CA LEU A 220 -8.71 4.66 -12.30
C LEU A 220 -8.09 6.02 -12.62
N ILE A 221 -8.65 7.11 -12.09
CA ILE A 221 -8.12 8.46 -12.30
C ILE A 221 -6.80 8.63 -11.55
N LEU A 222 -6.69 8.10 -10.33
CA LEU A 222 -5.43 8.07 -9.59
C LEU A 222 -4.37 7.30 -10.38
N TYR A 223 -4.70 6.11 -10.89
CA TYR A 223 -3.79 5.30 -11.69
C TYR A 223 -3.26 6.07 -12.92
N ARG A 224 -4.14 6.72 -13.69
CA ARG A 224 -3.75 7.62 -14.79
C ARG A 224 -2.80 8.71 -14.33
N ASP A 225 -3.10 9.38 -13.22
CA ASP A 225 -2.32 10.50 -12.72
C ASP A 225 -0.91 10.05 -12.27
N VAL A 226 -0.80 8.85 -11.69
CA VAL A 226 0.48 8.21 -11.38
C VAL A 226 1.28 7.94 -12.66
N CYS A 227 0.67 7.32 -13.68
CA CYS A 227 1.35 7.07 -14.96
C CYS A 227 1.81 8.36 -15.65
N ASN A 228 0.96 9.39 -15.64
CA ASN A 228 1.29 10.70 -16.20
C ASN A 228 2.45 11.36 -15.44
N TYR A 229 2.43 11.30 -14.10
CA TYR A 229 3.52 11.84 -13.28
C TYR A 229 4.86 11.18 -13.63
N LEU A 230 4.89 9.84 -13.69
CA LEU A 230 6.12 9.10 -14.00
C LEU A 230 6.64 9.46 -15.40
N SER A 231 5.74 9.50 -16.39
CA SER A 231 6.09 9.86 -17.77
C SER A 231 6.62 11.30 -17.87
N THR A 232 5.96 12.28 -17.25
CA THR A 232 6.41 13.68 -17.26
C THR A 232 7.77 13.86 -16.58
N ASN A 233 8.04 13.08 -15.53
CA ASN A 233 9.32 13.09 -14.83
C ASN A 233 10.37 12.13 -15.44
N LYS A 234 10.10 11.59 -16.64
CA LYS A 234 11.02 10.76 -17.43
C LYS A 234 11.44 9.44 -16.75
N PHE A 235 10.61 8.93 -15.85
CA PHE A 235 10.77 7.55 -15.36
C PHE A 235 10.35 6.57 -16.47
N THR A 236 11.09 5.47 -16.58
CA THR A 236 10.86 4.41 -17.58
C THR A 236 9.82 3.38 -17.14
N GLN A 237 9.49 3.38 -15.86
CA GLN A 237 8.51 2.49 -15.25
C GLN A 237 7.11 2.70 -15.83
N ILE A 238 6.40 1.59 -16.04
CA ILE A 238 5.00 1.59 -16.43
C ILE A 238 4.21 0.85 -15.35
N PRO A 239 3.56 1.57 -14.43
CA PRO A 239 2.70 0.96 -13.42
C PRO A 239 1.58 0.16 -14.06
N ILE A 240 1.19 -0.95 -13.42
CA ILE A 240 0.02 -1.74 -13.79
C ILE A 240 -0.99 -1.68 -12.67
N MET A 241 -2.25 -1.52 -13.05
CA MET A 241 -3.38 -1.68 -12.15
C MET A 241 -3.96 -3.08 -12.30
N SER A 242 -4.08 -3.82 -11.19
CA SER A 242 -4.68 -5.16 -11.17
C SER A 242 -5.82 -5.22 -10.15
N CYS A 243 -6.85 -6.02 -10.42
CA CYS A 243 -8.09 -6.07 -9.62
C CYS A 243 -8.73 -7.45 -9.62
N SER A 244 -9.47 -7.78 -8.57
CA SER A 244 -10.31 -8.99 -8.51
C SER A 244 -11.58 -8.93 -9.38
N THR A 245 -11.89 -7.76 -9.97
CA THR A 245 -13.08 -7.53 -10.80
C THR A 245 -12.76 -6.81 -12.11
N GLN A 246 -13.55 -7.08 -13.15
CA GLN A 246 -13.45 -6.41 -14.45
C GLN A 246 -14.02 -4.98 -14.48
N THR A 247 -14.77 -4.59 -13.46
CA THR A 247 -15.40 -3.27 -13.33
C THR A 247 -15.02 -2.65 -11.98
N PRO A 248 -13.76 -2.20 -11.82
CA PRO A 248 -13.30 -1.62 -10.57
C PRO A 248 -14.06 -0.33 -10.29
N ASN A 249 -14.68 -0.26 -9.11
CA ASN A 249 -15.41 0.91 -8.66
C ASN A 249 -14.96 1.27 -7.23
N HIS A 250 -13.84 1.97 -7.15
CA HIS A 250 -13.35 2.53 -5.90
C HIS A 250 -12.97 3.99 -6.08
N THR A 251 -13.27 4.79 -5.07
CA THR A 251 -12.85 6.18 -4.95
C THR A 251 -12.17 6.35 -3.61
N PHE A 252 -10.96 6.90 -3.62
CA PHE A 252 -10.33 7.43 -2.43
C PHE A 252 -11.09 8.67 -2.01
N THR A 253 -11.45 8.74 -0.74
CA THR A 253 -12.16 9.87 -0.18
C THR A 253 -11.46 10.29 1.09
N ARG A 254 -11.08 11.55 1.17
CA ARG A 254 -10.48 12.12 2.37
C ARG A 254 -11.49 11.98 3.51
N ALA A 255 -11.03 11.57 4.68
CA ALA A 255 -11.87 11.59 5.87
C ALA A 255 -12.37 13.02 6.12
N THR A 256 -13.68 13.20 6.26
CA THR A 256 -14.26 14.50 6.59
C THR A 256 -13.90 14.85 8.03
N GLN A 257 -13.43 16.08 8.27
CA GLN A 257 -13.19 16.62 9.62
C GLN A 257 -14.52 16.83 10.36
N LEU A 258 -15.24 15.75 10.69
CA LEU A 258 -16.39 15.79 11.59
C LEU A 258 -16.00 15.47 13.04
N SER A 259 -14.78 14.98 13.28
CA SER A 259 -14.30 14.59 14.62
C SER A 259 -13.77 15.75 15.46
N VAL A 260 -13.13 16.76 14.86
CA VAL A 260 -12.54 17.88 15.62
C VAL A 260 -13.63 18.77 16.26
N ALA A 261 -14.76 18.97 15.58
CA ALA A 261 -15.87 19.76 16.13
C ALA A 261 -16.54 19.09 17.35
N ASN A 262 -16.57 17.75 17.39
CA ASN A 262 -17.14 17.02 18.51
C ASN A 262 -16.25 17.04 19.74
N ASP A 263 -14.92 17.02 19.57
CA ASP A 263 -13.99 17.11 20.70
C ASP A 263 -13.86 18.53 21.25
N VAL A 264 -13.91 19.56 20.42
CA VAL A 264 -13.97 20.95 20.89
C VAL A 264 -15.28 21.20 21.65
N ASN A 265 -16.43 20.72 21.14
CA ASN A 265 -17.70 20.82 21.85
C ASN A 265 -17.70 20.04 23.17
N LYS A 266 -17.08 18.85 23.22
CA LYS A 266 -16.90 18.09 24.47
C LYS A 266 -16.02 18.83 25.47
N MET A 267 -14.90 19.42 25.02
CA MET A 267 -14.00 20.18 25.89
C MET A 267 -14.65 21.46 26.43
N VAL A 268 -15.43 22.16 25.61
CA VAL A 268 -16.21 23.35 26.00
C VAL A 268 -17.33 22.99 26.98
N LEU A 269 -18.04 21.88 26.76
CA LEU A 269 -19.06 21.38 27.70
C LEU A 269 -18.45 20.94 29.04
N MET A 270 -17.26 20.31 29.01
CA MET A 270 -16.55 19.91 30.23
C MET A 270 -16.01 21.11 31.02
N SER A 271 -15.53 22.16 30.36
CA SER A 271 -15.06 23.38 31.03
C SER A 271 -16.21 24.20 31.64
N ALA A 272 -17.34 24.29 30.94
CA ALA A 272 -18.55 24.95 31.44
C ALA A 272 -19.11 24.27 32.71
N ASN A 273 -19.17 22.93 32.73
CA ASN A 273 -19.63 22.18 33.91
C ASN A 273 -18.69 22.28 35.11
N LYS A 274 -17.38 22.46 34.89
CA LYS A 274 -16.39 22.65 35.96
C LYS A 274 -16.52 24.04 36.58
N SER A 275 -16.82 25.06 35.78
CA SER A 275 -17.06 26.43 36.23
C SER A 275 -18.33 26.55 37.08
N ILE A 276 -19.44 25.94 36.65
CA ILE A 276 -20.71 25.95 37.41
C ILE A 276 -20.56 25.28 38.80
N ARG A 277 -19.82 24.17 38.88
CA ARG A 277 -19.53 23.50 40.17
C ARG A 277 -18.62 24.29 41.10
N ALA A 278 -17.74 25.14 40.56
CA ALA A 278 -16.88 26.00 41.38
C ALA A 278 -17.70 27.16 41.98
N THR A 279 -18.63 27.74 41.23
CA THR A 279 -19.49 28.84 41.71
C THR A 279 -20.49 28.38 42.77
N MET A 280 -21.03 27.15 42.67
CA MET A 280 -21.94 26.62 43.71
C MET A 280 -21.25 26.27 45.05
N LYS A 281 -19.92 26.12 45.07
CA LYS A 281 -19.15 25.88 46.31
C LYS A 281 -18.75 27.15 47.07
N MET A 282 -18.96 28.33 46.50
CA MET A 282 -18.69 29.63 47.16
C MET A 282 -19.92 30.28 47.79
N VAL A 283 -21.11 29.67 47.67
CA VAL A 283 -22.39 30.23 48.14
C VAL A 283 -23.05 29.35 49.23
N MET A 284 -22.28 28.49 49.89
CA MET A 284 -22.67 27.75 51.11
C MET A 284 -21.57 27.92 52.15
#